data_AF-A0A6G2QNI9-F1
#
_entry.id   AF-A0A6G2QNI9-F1
#
_cell.length_a   1.000
_cell.length_b   1.000
_cell.length_c   1.000
_cell.angle_alpha   90.00
_cell.angle_beta   90.00
_cell.angle_gamma   90.00
#
_symmetry.space_group_name_H-M   'P 1'
#
loop_
_entity.id
_entity.type
_entity.pdbx_description
1 polymer ?
#
loop_
_entity_poly.entity_id
_entity_poly.type
_entity_poly.pdbx_seq_one_letter_code
_entity_poly.pdbx_strand_id
1 'polypeptide(L)'
;MSDFPRFPPGFVFGAATASYQIEGAAYEDGRGPSIWDTYSHTPGLVANGDTGDVACDHYHRYPEDVALLKDLGVGSYRFSIAWPRIVPDGTGPVNPKGLDFYSRLVDELLAAGIEPAATLYHWDLPQGLEDRGGWRVRETAERFAEYTAVVAARLGDRVPRWITLNEPWCSAFL
;
A
#
# COMPACT_ATOMS: atom_id res chain seq x y z
N MET A 1 4.27 -25.78 32.91
CA MET A 1 4.49 -25.71 31.45
C MET A 1 3.26 -25.06 30.87
N SER A 2 3.41 -23.97 30.12
CA SER A 2 2.30 -23.04 29.84
C SER A 2 1.18 -23.66 28.99
N ASP A 3 -0.05 -23.59 29.50
CA ASP A 3 -1.32 -24.00 28.87
C ASP A 3 -1.77 -23.11 27.69
N PHE A 4 -0.83 -22.44 27.01
CA PHE A 4 -1.20 -21.64 25.85
C PHE A 4 -1.43 -22.53 24.62
N PRO A 5 -2.52 -22.28 23.86
CA PRO A 5 -2.75 -22.95 22.59
C PRO A 5 -1.52 -22.85 21.69
N ARG A 6 -1.12 -23.97 21.09
CA ARG A 6 0.01 -24.02 20.17
C ARG A 6 -0.49 -23.78 18.74
N PHE A 7 0.20 -22.90 18.02
CA PHE A 7 -0.02 -22.73 16.59
C PHE A 7 0.65 -23.87 15.81
N PRO A 8 0.16 -24.17 14.58
CA PRO A 8 0.83 -25.12 13.70
C PRO A 8 2.30 -24.75 13.46
N PRO A 9 3.19 -25.73 13.22
CA PRO A 9 4.55 -25.45 12.80
C PRO A 9 4.57 -24.54 11.56
N GLY A 10 5.44 -23.53 11.56
CA GLY A 10 5.55 -22.56 10.47
C GLY A 10 4.45 -21.48 10.45
N PHE A 11 3.59 -21.39 11.48
CA PHE A 11 2.66 -20.28 11.61
C PHE A 11 3.42 -18.95 11.72
N VAL A 12 3.05 -17.98 10.88
CA VAL A 12 3.71 -16.67 10.82
C VAL A 12 2.82 -15.61 11.44
N PHE A 13 3.29 -15.00 12.52
CA PHE A 13 2.72 -13.76 13.03
C PHE A 13 3.21 -12.58 12.19
N GLY A 14 2.31 -11.65 11.92
CA GLY A 14 2.60 -10.45 11.15
C GLY A 14 1.79 -9.25 11.60
N ALA A 15 2.18 -8.08 11.11
CA ALA A 15 1.42 -6.84 11.20
C ALA A 15 0.95 -6.40 9.81
N ALA A 16 -0.08 -5.56 9.76
CA ALA A 16 -0.64 -5.07 8.50
C ALA A 16 -0.93 -3.57 8.54
N THR A 17 -0.69 -2.89 7.41
CA THR A 17 -0.94 -1.47 7.21
C THR A 17 -1.46 -1.20 5.79
N ALA A 18 -1.85 0.05 5.52
CA ALA A 18 -2.20 0.53 4.18
C ALA A 18 -1.44 1.82 3.86
N SER A 19 -1.01 1.94 2.61
CA SER A 19 -0.27 3.06 2.03
C SER A 19 -0.81 4.41 2.48
N TYR A 20 -2.07 4.73 2.14
CA TYR A 20 -2.66 6.05 2.45
C TYR A 20 -2.77 6.33 3.95
N GLN A 21 -2.86 5.30 4.78
CA GLN A 21 -3.02 5.44 6.23
C GLN A 21 -1.71 5.74 6.96
N ILE A 22 -0.55 5.39 6.38
CA ILE A 22 0.74 5.51 7.08
C ILE A 22 1.82 6.28 6.31
N GLU A 23 1.82 6.25 4.98
CA GLU A 23 2.95 6.73 4.17
C GLU A 23 3.15 8.24 4.30
N GLY A 24 2.09 9.01 4.14
CA GLY A 24 2.22 10.45 3.91
C GLY A 24 2.96 10.74 2.60
N ALA A 25 3.68 11.86 2.59
CA ALA A 25 4.41 12.35 1.43
C ALA A 25 3.50 12.38 0.17
N ALA A 26 2.27 12.87 0.37
CA ALA A 26 1.19 12.77 -0.62
C ALA A 26 1.49 13.51 -1.93
N TYR A 27 2.35 14.54 -1.86
CA TYR A 27 2.75 15.40 -2.98
C TYR A 27 4.24 15.30 -3.34
N GLU A 28 4.92 14.29 -2.83
CA GLU A 28 6.36 14.12 -3.03
C GLU A 28 6.68 13.09 -4.11
N ASP A 29 7.83 13.28 -4.75
CA ASP A 29 8.42 12.33 -5.68
C ASP A 29 7.48 11.82 -6.77
N GLY A 30 6.55 12.67 -7.20
CA GLY A 30 5.67 12.45 -8.35
C GLY A 30 4.45 11.59 -8.06
N ARG A 31 4.08 11.34 -6.78
CA ARG A 31 2.78 10.72 -6.45
C ARG A 31 1.64 11.60 -6.96
N GLY A 32 0.66 10.98 -7.64
CA GLY A 32 -0.61 11.62 -8.00
C GLY A 32 -1.65 11.54 -6.88
N PRO A 33 -2.74 12.30 -6.96
CA PRO A 33 -3.84 12.19 -6.00
C PRO A 33 -4.62 10.88 -6.19
N SER A 34 -5.07 10.30 -5.08
CA SER A 34 -6.07 9.24 -5.02
C SER A 34 -7.46 9.81 -4.72
N ILE A 35 -8.48 8.96 -4.81
CA ILE A 35 -9.83 9.28 -4.34
C ILE A 35 -9.88 9.68 -2.86
N TRP A 36 -8.98 9.14 -2.03
CA TRP A 36 -8.90 9.49 -0.61
C TRP A 36 -8.24 10.84 -0.36
N ASP A 37 -7.33 11.28 -1.23
CA ASP A 37 -6.83 12.65 -1.19
C ASP A 37 -7.99 13.62 -1.43
N THR A 38 -8.77 13.41 -2.50
CA THR A 38 -9.96 14.25 -2.78
C THR A 38 -11.00 14.19 -1.67
N TYR A 39 -11.31 12.99 -1.17
CA TYR A 39 -12.32 12.79 -0.13
C TYR A 39 -11.94 13.48 1.18
N SER A 40 -10.71 13.26 1.66
CA SER A 40 -10.25 13.84 2.94
C SER A 40 -10.11 15.36 2.91
N HIS A 41 -9.80 15.94 1.74
CA HIS A 41 -9.76 17.39 1.56
C HIS A 41 -11.14 18.04 1.41
N THR A 42 -12.21 17.27 1.36
CA THR A 42 -13.57 17.81 1.26
C THR A 42 -14.14 18.12 2.66
N PRO A 43 -14.52 19.38 2.96
CA PRO A 43 -14.98 19.78 4.29
C PRO A 43 -16.14 18.92 4.81
N GLY A 44 -15.98 18.40 6.03
CA GLY A 44 -17.01 17.64 6.73
C GLY A 44 -17.09 16.14 6.39
N LEU A 45 -16.28 15.64 5.45
CA LEU A 45 -16.25 14.22 5.10
C LEU A 45 -15.33 13.37 6.00
N VAL A 46 -14.35 14.01 6.63
CA VAL A 46 -13.46 13.38 7.63
C VAL A 46 -13.53 14.17 8.94
N ALA A 47 -13.50 13.45 10.06
CA ALA A 47 -13.47 14.06 11.39
C ALA A 47 -12.31 15.05 11.50
N ASN A 48 -12.57 16.22 12.09
CA ASN A 48 -11.62 17.32 12.26
C ASN A 48 -10.97 17.87 10.96
N GLY A 49 -11.36 17.36 9.78
CA GLY A 49 -10.67 17.66 8.53
C GLY A 49 -9.29 17.01 8.40
N ASP A 50 -9.07 15.87 9.09
CA ASP A 50 -7.81 15.13 9.02
C ASP A 50 -7.54 14.61 7.59
N THR A 51 -6.28 14.63 7.15
CA THR A 51 -5.85 14.17 5.82
C THR A 51 -4.74 13.11 5.92
N GLY A 52 -4.52 12.38 4.82
CA GLY A 52 -3.40 11.44 4.69
C GLY A 52 -2.09 12.07 4.23
N ASP A 53 -1.97 13.42 4.23
CA ASP A 53 -0.84 14.11 3.59
C ASP A 53 0.51 13.80 4.25
N VAL A 54 0.48 13.74 5.58
CA VAL A 54 1.64 13.38 6.42
C VAL A 54 1.43 12.00 7.05
N ALA A 55 0.22 11.70 7.53
CA ALA A 55 -0.10 10.43 8.18
C ALA A 55 0.92 10.07 9.29
N CYS A 56 1.56 8.90 9.20
CA CYS A 56 2.64 8.49 10.09
C CYS A 56 4.04 8.83 9.56
N ASP A 57 4.14 9.48 8.40
CA ASP A 57 5.39 9.82 7.72
C ASP A 57 6.26 8.59 7.40
N HIS A 58 5.62 7.42 7.22
CA HIS A 58 6.29 6.15 6.92
C HIS A 58 7.12 6.22 5.64
N TYR A 59 6.75 7.08 4.68
CA TYR A 59 7.53 7.28 3.46
C TYR A 59 9.00 7.64 3.76
N HIS A 60 9.23 8.46 4.80
CA HIS A 60 10.56 8.83 5.27
C HIS A 60 11.08 7.94 6.40
N ARG A 61 10.17 7.42 7.25
CA ARG A 61 10.48 6.74 8.50
C ARG A 61 10.46 5.21 8.41
N TYR A 62 10.24 4.64 7.23
CA TYR A 62 10.17 3.19 7.08
C TYR A 62 11.35 2.40 7.70
N PRO A 63 12.62 2.89 7.75
CA PRO A 63 13.68 2.15 8.43
C PRO A 63 13.44 2.04 9.95
N GLU A 64 12.88 3.09 10.57
CA GLU A 64 12.50 3.08 11.99
C GLU A 64 11.35 2.11 12.23
N ASP A 65 10.33 2.13 11.38
CA ASP A 65 9.18 1.24 11.49
C ASP A 65 9.57 -0.24 11.27
N VAL A 66 10.47 -0.53 10.33
CA VAL A 66 10.99 -1.88 10.12
C VAL A 66 11.81 -2.36 11.33
N ALA A 67 12.60 -1.49 11.94
CA ALA A 67 13.31 -1.81 13.18
C ALA A 67 12.33 -2.16 14.31
N LEU A 68 11.23 -1.41 14.46
CA LEU A 68 10.18 -1.71 15.44
C LEU A 68 9.47 -3.04 15.16
N LEU A 69 9.19 -3.37 13.90
CA LEU A 69 8.63 -4.67 13.52
C LEU A 69 9.57 -5.83 13.86
N LYS A 70 10.88 -5.63 13.66
CA LYS A 70 11.89 -6.62 14.03
C LYS A 70 11.94 -6.83 15.54
N ASP A 71 11.92 -5.74 16.31
CA ASP A 71 11.91 -5.80 17.78
C ASP A 71 10.62 -6.43 18.32
N LEU A 72 9.48 -6.24 17.64
CA LEU A 72 8.23 -6.93 17.93
C LEU A 72 8.31 -8.45 17.67
N GLY A 73 9.25 -8.90 16.84
CA GLY A 73 9.48 -10.31 16.54
C GLY A 73 8.50 -10.91 15.55
N VAL A 74 7.89 -10.10 14.67
CA VAL A 74 7.01 -10.61 13.61
C VAL A 74 7.82 -11.23 12.47
N GLY A 75 7.28 -12.27 11.83
CA GLY A 75 7.90 -12.91 10.68
C GLY A 75 7.41 -12.38 9.33
N SER A 76 6.39 -11.51 9.33
CA SER A 76 5.82 -10.96 8.10
C SER A 76 5.27 -9.55 8.30
N TYR A 77 5.36 -8.75 7.25
CA TYR A 77 4.70 -7.46 7.19
C TYR A 77 3.86 -7.35 5.92
N ARG A 78 2.56 -7.14 6.12
CA ARG A 78 1.63 -6.85 5.04
C ARG A 78 1.52 -5.34 4.87
N PHE A 79 1.90 -4.83 3.71
CA PHE A 79 1.72 -3.42 3.33
C PHE A 79 0.90 -3.35 2.04
N SER A 80 0.38 -2.17 1.70
CA SER A 80 -0.16 -1.91 0.36
C SER A 80 0.73 -0.98 -0.44
N ILE A 81 0.65 -1.12 -1.76
CA ILE A 81 1.37 -0.28 -2.71
C ILE A 81 0.39 0.76 -3.24
N ALA A 82 0.74 2.04 -3.08
CA ALA A 82 -0.08 3.14 -3.57
C ALA A 82 -0.02 3.17 -5.10
N TRP A 83 -1.12 2.77 -5.73
CA TRP A 83 -1.27 2.86 -7.19
C TRP A 83 -0.91 4.27 -7.72
N PRO A 84 -1.40 5.39 -7.17
CA PRO A 84 -1.06 6.71 -7.69
C PRO A 84 0.38 7.14 -7.37
N ARG A 85 1.12 6.40 -6.53
CA ARG A 85 2.57 6.59 -6.41
C ARG A 85 3.33 5.92 -7.55
N ILE A 86 2.79 4.83 -8.11
CA ILE A 86 3.40 4.08 -9.22
C ILE A 86 2.96 4.60 -10.59
N VAL A 87 1.66 4.87 -10.77
CA VAL A 87 1.07 5.42 -12.00
C VAL A 87 0.19 6.60 -11.60
N PRO A 88 0.71 7.85 -11.63
CA PRO A 88 0.07 9.00 -10.98
C PRO A 88 -1.38 9.29 -11.40
N ASP A 89 -1.68 9.20 -12.69
CA ASP A 89 -3.04 9.38 -13.21
C ASP A 89 -3.83 8.05 -13.34
N GLY A 90 -3.24 6.95 -12.86
CA GLY A 90 -3.69 5.58 -13.08
C GLY A 90 -3.54 5.07 -14.51
N THR A 91 -3.16 5.94 -15.45
CA THR A 91 -2.71 5.62 -16.81
C THR A 91 -1.44 6.40 -17.14
N GLY A 92 -0.75 6.00 -18.21
CA GLY A 92 0.43 6.70 -18.70
C GLY A 92 1.73 6.23 -18.06
N PRO A 93 2.75 7.10 -17.95
CA PRO A 93 4.09 6.68 -17.57
C PRO A 93 4.15 6.23 -16.10
N VAL A 94 4.94 5.18 -15.88
CA VAL A 94 5.31 4.74 -14.54
C VAL A 94 6.22 5.78 -13.90
N ASN A 95 5.98 6.07 -12.62
CA ASN A 95 6.85 6.89 -11.78
C ASN A 95 7.97 6.02 -11.15
N PRO A 96 9.23 6.12 -11.61
CA PRO A 96 10.30 5.27 -11.10
C PRO A 96 10.60 5.50 -9.62
N LYS A 97 10.47 6.74 -9.13
CA LYS A 97 10.73 7.07 -7.73
C LYS A 97 9.74 6.38 -6.78
N GLY A 98 8.49 6.23 -7.21
CA GLY A 98 7.48 5.46 -6.49
C GLY A 98 7.88 3.99 -6.36
N LEU A 99 8.32 3.37 -7.45
CA LEU A 99 8.84 1.99 -7.44
C LEU A 99 10.08 1.85 -6.56
N ASP A 100 10.97 2.83 -6.58
CA ASP A 100 12.20 2.80 -5.78
C ASP A 100 11.91 2.86 -4.28
N PHE A 101 10.88 3.60 -3.84
CA PHE A 101 10.43 3.56 -2.44
C PHE A 101 10.05 2.13 -2.01
N TYR A 102 9.15 1.46 -2.74
CA TYR A 102 8.75 0.10 -2.38
C TYR A 102 9.88 -0.91 -2.53
N SER A 103 10.80 -0.73 -3.50
CA SER A 103 11.99 -1.58 -3.61
C SER A 103 12.86 -1.45 -2.35
N ARG A 104 13.10 -0.23 -1.86
CA ARG A 104 13.87 -0.01 -0.63
C ARG A 104 13.17 -0.56 0.61
N LEU A 105 11.84 -0.41 0.71
CA LEU A 105 11.07 -1.00 1.81
C LEU A 105 11.18 -2.54 1.81
N VAL A 106 11.05 -3.17 0.63
CA VAL A 106 11.22 -4.62 0.49
C VAL A 106 12.63 -5.06 0.87
N ASP A 107 13.66 -4.34 0.43
CA ASP A 107 15.05 -4.63 0.80
C ASP A 107 15.29 -4.54 2.31
N GLU A 108 14.73 -3.50 2.95
CA GLU A 108 14.84 -3.29 4.41
C GLU A 108 14.13 -4.39 5.21
N LEU A 109 12.92 -4.79 4.80
CA LEU A 109 12.18 -5.89 5.42
C LEU A 109 12.96 -7.20 5.34
N LEU A 110 13.50 -7.53 4.17
CA LEU A 110 14.29 -8.75 3.97
C LEU A 110 15.59 -8.71 4.78
N ALA A 111 16.27 -7.56 4.84
CA ALA A 111 17.45 -7.38 5.69
C ALA A 111 17.14 -7.54 7.18
N ALA A 112 15.92 -7.20 7.60
CA ALA A 112 15.42 -7.42 8.95
C ALA A 112 14.93 -8.86 9.22
N GLY A 113 14.87 -9.72 8.20
CA GLY A 113 14.35 -11.09 8.31
C GLY A 113 12.82 -11.17 8.34
N ILE A 114 12.14 -10.14 7.85
CA ILE A 114 10.67 -10.03 7.82
C ILE A 114 10.21 -10.29 6.39
N GLU A 115 9.29 -11.24 6.19
CA GLU A 115 8.80 -11.58 4.86
C GLU A 115 7.75 -10.57 4.37
N PRO A 116 7.98 -9.89 3.23
CA PRO A 116 7.05 -8.93 2.67
C PRO A 116 5.80 -9.61 2.09
N ALA A 117 4.62 -9.04 2.36
CA ALA A 117 3.36 -9.41 1.75
C ALA A 117 2.68 -8.16 1.15
N ALA A 118 2.62 -8.05 -0.17
CA ALA A 118 2.16 -6.84 -0.84
C ALA A 118 0.67 -6.91 -1.22
N THR A 119 -0.08 -5.90 -0.81
CA THR A 119 -1.45 -5.64 -1.26
C THR A 119 -1.44 -4.63 -2.40
N LEU A 120 -2.01 -4.97 -3.54
CA LEU A 120 -1.91 -4.16 -4.76
C LEU A 120 -2.94 -3.03 -4.81
N TYR A 121 -4.08 -3.18 -4.12
CA TYR A 121 -5.09 -2.14 -4.00
C TYR A 121 -5.65 -2.09 -2.58
N HIS A 122 -5.54 -0.93 -1.94
CA HIS A 122 -6.13 -0.67 -0.63
C HIS A 122 -6.83 0.70 -0.63
N TRP A 123 -7.83 0.80 -1.52
CA TRP A 123 -8.81 1.90 -1.62
C TRP A 123 -8.28 3.22 -2.18
N ASP A 124 -7.01 3.31 -2.50
CA ASP A 124 -6.35 4.51 -3.02
C ASP A 124 -6.34 4.54 -4.56
N LEU A 125 -7.50 4.39 -5.19
CA LEU A 125 -7.65 4.52 -6.65
C LEU A 125 -7.12 5.89 -7.11
N PRO A 126 -6.27 5.98 -8.14
CA PRO A 126 -5.85 7.26 -8.71
C PRO A 126 -7.05 8.12 -9.10
N GLN A 127 -7.07 9.39 -8.70
CA GLN A 127 -8.20 10.29 -8.94
C GLN A 127 -8.52 10.41 -10.43
N GLY A 128 -7.51 10.41 -11.31
CA GLY A 128 -7.71 10.44 -12.75
C GLY A 128 -8.55 9.28 -13.28
N LEU A 129 -8.47 8.09 -12.67
CA LEU A 129 -9.34 6.95 -13.02
C LEU A 129 -10.76 7.14 -12.48
N GLU A 130 -10.91 7.68 -11.27
CA GLU A 130 -12.24 7.98 -10.72
C GLU A 130 -12.97 9.04 -11.55
N ASP A 131 -12.26 10.07 -12.03
CA ASP A 131 -12.80 11.10 -12.91
C ASP A 131 -13.34 10.51 -14.23
N ARG A 132 -12.84 9.34 -14.64
CA ARG A 132 -13.30 8.54 -15.80
C ARG A 132 -14.35 7.49 -15.46
N GLY A 133 -14.82 7.44 -14.22
CA GLY A 133 -15.88 6.54 -13.74
C GLY A 133 -15.42 5.46 -12.74
N GLY A 134 -14.11 5.35 -12.49
CA GLY A 134 -13.53 4.49 -11.46
C GLY A 134 -13.88 3.01 -11.62
N TRP A 135 -14.10 2.31 -10.52
CA TRP A 135 -14.41 0.87 -10.55
C TRP A 135 -15.73 0.51 -11.24
N ARG A 136 -16.57 1.50 -11.58
CA ARG A 136 -17.82 1.28 -12.33
C ARG A 136 -17.58 1.09 -13.82
N VAL A 137 -16.39 1.45 -14.32
CA VAL A 137 -16.00 1.24 -15.72
C VAL A 137 -15.00 0.09 -15.82
N ARG A 138 -15.21 -0.80 -16.80
CA ARG A 138 -14.40 -2.01 -17.00
C ARG A 138 -12.91 -1.69 -17.22
N GLU A 139 -12.62 -0.58 -17.89
CA GLU A 139 -11.26 -0.13 -18.18
C GLU A 139 -10.40 -0.05 -16.90
N THR A 140 -10.96 0.31 -15.75
CA THR A 140 -10.22 0.38 -14.48
C THR A 140 -9.60 -0.96 -14.09
N ALA A 141 -10.28 -2.08 -14.37
CA ALA A 141 -9.70 -3.40 -14.11
C ALA A 141 -8.54 -3.73 -15.08
N GLU A 142 -8.60 -3.23 -16.31
CA GLU A 142 -7.52 -3.38 -17.30
C GLU A 142 -6.31 -2.53 -16.90
N ARG A 143 -6.53 -1.29 -16.45
CA ARG A 143 -5.47 -0.43 -15.90
C ARG A 143 -4.86 -1.00 -14.63
N PHE A 144 -5.68 -1.64 -13.80
CA PHE A 144 -5.18 -2.35 -12.64
C PHE A 144 -4.25 -3.50 -13.04
N ALA A 145 -4.60 -4.28 -14.06
CA ALA A 145 -3.72 -5.32 -14.59
C ALA A 145 -2.38 -4.76 -15.11
N GLU A 146 -2.41 -3.64 -15.84
CA GLU A 146 -1.19 -2.95 -16.33
C GLU A 146 -0.29 -2.49 -15.17
N TYR A 147 -0.87 -1.82 -14.17
CA TYR A 147 -0.16 -1.36 -12.98
C TYR A 147 0.44 -2.53 -12.18
N THR A 148 -0.33 -3.59 -11.94
CA THR A 148 0.12 -4.74 -11.15
C THR A 148 1.23 -5.50 -11.87
N ALA A 149 1.22 -5.56 -13.20
CA ALA A 149 2.32 -6.13 -13.99
C ALA A 149 3.63 -5.36 -13.81
N VAL A 150 3.58 -4.02 -13.80
CA VAL A 150 4.75 -3.16 -13.53
C VAL A 150 5.32 -3.43 -12.14
N VAL A 151 4.46 -3.49 -11.12
CA VAL A 151 4.87 -3.76 -9.73
C VAL A 151 5.48 -5.16 -9.60
N ALA A 152 4.82 -6.17 -10.16
CA ALA A 152 5.30 -7.55 -10.14
C ALA A 152 6.64 -7.70 -10.87
N ALA A 153 6.85 -6.98 -11.98
CA ALA A 153 8.14 -6.98 -12.67
C ALA A 153 9.28 -6.38 -11.83
N ARG A 154 8.98 -5.41 -10.93
CA ARG A 154 9.98 -4.74 -10.10
C ARG A 154 10.30 -5.47 -8.79
N LEU A 155 9.31 -6.14 -8.20
CA LEU A 155 9.38 -6.68 -6.84
C LEU A 155 9.12 -8.19 -6.75
N GLY A 156 8.67 -8.84 -7.83
CA GLY A 156 8.27 -10.24 -7.84
C GLY A 156 9.41 -11.24 -7.62
N ASP A 157 10.66 -10.79 -7.72
CA ASP A 157 11.85 -11.56 -7.34
C ASP A 157 12.00 -11.71 -5.82
N ARG A 158 11.40 -10.82 -5.04
CA ARG A 158 11.59 -10.68 -3.58
C ARG A 158 10.30 -10.78 -2.77
N VAL A 159 9.14 -10.51 -3.36
CA VAL A 159 7.83 -10.55 -2.68
C VAL A 159 7.11 -11.87 -2.99
N PRO A 160 7.02 -12.81 -2.03
CA PRO A 160 6.42 -14.12 -2.26
C PRO A 160 4.88 -14.14 -2.12
N ARG A 161 4.30 -13.16 -1.41
CA ARG A 161 2.86 -13.12 -1.11
C ARG A 161 2.21 -11.85 -1.65
N TRP A 162 1.14 -12.06 -2.41
CA TRP A 162 0.40 -11.01 -3.09
C TRP A 162 -1.08 -11.07 -2.74
N ILE A 163 -1.66 -9.90 -2.46
CA ILE A 163 -3.08 -9.70 -2.25
C ILE A 163 -3.54 -8.70 -3.30
N THR A 164 -4.53 -9.05 -4.12
CA THR A 164 -4.98 -8.18 -5.20
C THR A 164 -5.74 -6.97 -4.65
N LEU A 165 -6.87 -7.18 -4.00
CA LEU A 165 -7.70 -6.13 -3.41
C LEU A 165 -7.93 -6.39 -1.92
N ASN A 166 -7.75 -5.36 -1.11
CA ASN A 166 -8.24 -5.34 0.27
C ASN A 166 -9.74 -5.06 0.31
N GLU A 167 -10.50 -5.88 1.02
CA GLU A 167 -11.92 -5.65 1.35
C GLU A 167 -12.76 -5.11 0.17
N PRO A 168 -12.86 -5.85 -0.96
CA PRO A 168 -13.61 -5.38 -2.13
C PRO A 168 -15.09 -5.12 -1.83
N TRP A 169 -15.64 -5.72 -0.77
CA TRP A 169 -16.98 -5.39 -0.28
C TRP A 169 -17.07 -3.94 0.20
N CYS A 170 -16.10 -3.46 1.00
CA CYS A 170 -16.07 -2.08 1.49
C CYS A 170 -15.96 -1.11 0.31
N SER A 171 -15.03 -1.33 -0.63
CA SER A 171 -14.88 -0.46 -1.81
C SER A 171 -16.10 -0.44 -2.75
N ALA A 172 -17.03 -1.39 -2.62
CA ALA A 172 -18.22 -1.46 -3.46
C ALA A 172 -19.47 -0.89 -2.78
N PHE A 173 -19.55 -0.90 -1.45
CA PHE A 173 -20.80 -0.67 -0.72
C PHE A 173 -20.73 0.38 0.40
N LEU A 174 -19.53 0.73 0.90
CA LEU A 174 -19.33 1.75 1.93
C LEU A 174 -18.82 3.06 1.30
#